data_AF-A0A1N7NIR9-F1
#
_entry.id   AF-A0A1N7NIR9-F1
#
_cell.length_a   1.000
_cell.length_b   1.000
_cell.length_c   1.000
_cell.angle_alpha   90.00
_cell.angle_beta   90.00
_cell.angle_gamma   90.00
#
_symmetry.space_group_name_H-M   'P 1'
#
loop_
_entity.id
_entity.type
_entity.pdbx_description
1 polymer ?
#
loop_
_entity_poly.entity_id
_entity_poly.type
_entity_poly.pdbx_seq_one_letter_code
_entity_poly.pdbx_strand_id
1 'polypeptide(L)'
;MNLRKLIESLCELVDPDGSMIEALNIATLNDGDEFFETSSPIILSIVNVEEDRMMKNQPEYFKKSENKISKYKNPNQYLVLSLLFASYNKETYKYLDGIDNLNTILVFFQQHNSFFYKDDDRELITLENFYQKKESEKELYQKVTMEIVSLSTEQLYQMWSCLGSKYMPSMLFKMRLCMI
;
A
#
# COMPACT_ATOMS: atom_id res chain seq x y z
N MET A 1 -1.78 -4.24 13.81
CA MET A 1 -1.57 -3.65 12.47
C MET A 1 -2.72 -2.74 12.10
N ASN A 2 -2.48 -1.43 12.12
CA ASN A 2 -3.43 -0.40 11.72
C ASN A 2 -3.19 0.02 10.27
N LEU A 3 -4.15 -0.25 9.38
CA LEU A 3 -4.03 0.05 7.94
C LEU A 3 -3.82 1.53 7.65
N ARG A 4 -4.45 2.43 8.43
CA ARG A 4 -4.27 3.88 8.25
C ARG A 4 -2.81 4.27 8.45
N LYS A 5 -2.26 3.87 9.60
CA LYS A 5 -0.87 4.18 9.95
C LYS A 5 0.13 3.52 9.00
N LEU A 6 -0.17 2.32 8.51
CA LEU A 6 0.65 1.65 7.50
C LEU A 6 0.75 2.49 6.21
N ILE A 7 -0.38 3.03 5.74
CA ILE A 7 -0.39 3.89 4.54
C ILE A 7 0.30 5.23 4.81
N GLU A 8 0.07 5.85 5.97
CA GLU A 8 0.79 7.07 6.38
C GLU A 8 2.31 6.85 6.40
N SER A 9 2.79 5.78 7.06
CA SER A 9 4.22 5.43 7.08
C SER A 9 4.78 5.04 5.71
N LEU A 10 3.95 4.49 4.81
CA LEU A 10 4.37 4.21 3.44
C LEU A 10 4.59 5.51 2.66
N CYS A 11 3.67 6.48 2.79
CA CYS A 11 3.82 7.79 2.18
C CYS A 11 5.08 8.50 2.68
N GLU A 12 5.30 8.55 4.00
CA GLU A 12 6.50 9.15 4.61
C GLU A 12 7.80 8.47 4.15
N LEU A 13 7.77 7.17 3.85
CA LEU A 13 8.94 6.44 3.40
C LEU A 13 9.31 6.76 1.94
N VAL A 14 8.31 6.97 1.09
CA VAL A 14 8.49 7.28 -0.34
C VAL A 14 8.74 8.77 -0.56
N ASP A 15 8.05 9.62 0.20
CA ASP A 15 8.09 11.08 0.15
C ASP A 15 8.29 11.65 1.57
N PRO A 16 9.54 11.72 2.06
CA PRO A 16 9.85 12.19 3.41
C PRO A 16 9.44 13.64 3.68
N ASP A 17 9.38 14.47 2.63
CA ASP A 17 9.02 15.88 2.73
C ASP A 17 7.49 16.07 2.72
N GLY A 18 6.72 15.03 2.38
CA GLY A 18 5.25 15.05 2.32
C GLY A 18 4.69 16.01 1.27
N SER A 19 5.51 16.39 0.29
CA SER A 19 5.18 17.43 -0.70
C SER A 19 4.57 16.87 -1.99
N MET A 20 4.74 15.57 -2.23
CA MET A 20 4.45 14.93 -3.50
C MET A 20 3.27 13.97 -3.41
N ILE A 21 3.12 13.21 -2.32
CA ILE A 21 2.11 12.15 -2.23
C ILE A 21 0.96 12.55 -1.30
N GLU A 22 -0.26 12.49 -1.82
CA GLU A 22 -1.48 12.71 -1.03
C GLU A 22 -2.39 11.47 -1.05
N ALA A 23 -2.72 10.96 0.14
CA ALA A 23 -3.58 9.78 0.29
C ALA A 23 -5.07 10.17 0.32
N LEU A 24 -5.79 9.89 -0.76
CA LEU A 24 -7.21 10.28 -0.92
C LEU A 24 -7.96 9.35 -1.88
N ASN A 25 -9.29 9.49 -1.92
CA ASN A 25 -10.10 8.76 -2.89
C ASN A 25 -10.12 9.49 -4.24
N ILE A 26 -9.53 8.88 -5.27
CA ILE A 26 -9.47 9.51 -6.60
C ILE A 26 -10.86 9.73 -7.20
N ALA A 27 -11.85 8.93 -6.83
CA ALA A 27 -13.22 9.06 -7.34
C ALA A 27 -13.97 10.28 -6.77
N THR A 28 -13.47 10.90 -5.70
CA THR A 28 -14.08 12.12 -5.14
C THR A 28 -13.53 13.40 -5.78
N LEU A 29 -12.58 13.30 -6.72
CA LEU A 29 -12.01 14.46 -7.39
C LEU A 29 -13.01 15.05 -8.38
N ASN A 30 -13.50 16.24 -8.07
CA ASN A 30 -14.27 17.06 -8.99
C ASN A 30 -13.40 18.22 -9.52
N ASP A 31 -13.78 18.78 -10.67
CA ASP A 31 -13.11 19.91 -11.30
C ASP A 31 -13.13 21.22 -10.48
N GLY A 32 -13.79 21.24 -9.31
CA GLY A 32 -14.01 22.43 -8.50
C GLY A 32 -13.23 22.49 -7.17
N ASP A 33 -12.48 21.45 -6.82
CA ASP A 33 -11.93 21.31 -5.48
C ASP A 33 -10.45 21.77 -5.41
N GLU A 34 -10.22 22.91 -4.74
CA GLU A 34 -8.91 23.51 -4.44
C GLU A 34 -8.22 22.85 -3.22
N PHE A 35 -8.17 21.52 -3.14
CA PHE A 35 -7.59 20.85 -1.95
C PHE A 35 -6.09 20.52 -2.04
N PHE A 36 -5.45 20.77 -3.19
CA PHE A 36 -4.06 20.40 -3.40
C PHE A 36 -3.13 21.58 -3.11
N GLU A 37 -2.27 21.42 -2.09
CA GLU A 37 -1.21 22.40 -1.79
C GLU A 37 -0.12 22.38 -2.87
N THR A 38 0.10 21.21 -3.47
CA THR A 38 1.09 21.00 -4.53
C THR A 38 0.46 21.13 -5.92
N SER A 39 1.21 21.65 -6.89
CA SER A 39 0.68 21.84 -8.25
C SER A 39 0.65 20.58 -9.13
N SER A 40 1.33 19.51 -8.70
CA SER A 40 1.47 18.21 -9.38
C SER A 40 1.52 17.02 -8.42
N PRO A 41 0.53 16.87 -7.53
CA PRO A 41 0.53 15.80 -6.54
C PRO A 41 0.29 14.43 -7.19
N ILE A 42 0.91 13.42 -6.59
CA ILE A 42 0.55 12.02 -6.83
C ILE A 42 -0.51 11.63 -5.80
N ILE A 43 -1.64 11.20 -6.33
CA ILE A 43 -2.78 10.75 -5.56
C ILE A 43 -2.62 9.25 -5.29
N LEU A 44 -2.46 8.87 -4.03
CA LEU A 44 -2.49 7.49 -3.58
C LEU A 44 -3.92 7.12 -3.18
N SER A 45 -4.51 6.17 -3.90
CA SER A 45 -5.86 5.67 -3.64
C SER A 45 -5.89 4.16 -3.45
N ILE A 46 -6.65 3.68 -2.47
CA ILE A 46 -6.90 2.25 -2.30
C ILE A 46 -8.12 1.88 -3.16
N VAL A 47 -7.89 1.14 -4.23
CA VAL A 47 -8.94 0.78 -5.20
C VAL A 47 -9.67 -0.49 -4.79
N ASN A 48 -8.97 -1.40 -4.09
CA ASN A 48 -9.54 -2.69 -3.69
C ASN A 48 -8.82 -3.25 -2.46
N VAL A 49 -9.55 -4.02 -1.64
CA VAL A 49 -9.05 -4.75 -0.47
C VAL A 49 -9.58 -6.18 -0.53
N GLU A 50 -8.67 -7.14 -0.65
CA GLU A 50 -8.99 -8.56 -0.75
C GLU A 50 -8.35 -9.36 0.37
N GLU A 51 -9.01 -10.43 0.81
CA GLU A 51 -8.42 -11.44 1.70
C GLU A 51 -7.94 -12.64 0.88
N ASP A 52 -6.66 -12.99 0.98
CA ASP A 52 -6.12 -14.19 0.37
C ASP A 52 -6.49 -15.42 1.19
N ARG A 53 -7.55 -16.11 0.75
CA ARG A 53 -8.09 -17.30 1.41
C ARG A 53 -7.23 -18.55 1.22
N MET A 54 -6.30 -18.57 0.26
CA MET A 54 -5.49 -19.76 -0.04
C MET A 54 -4.44 -20.03 1.05
N MET A 55 -4.06 -19.02 1.82
CA MET A 55 -3.08 -19.15 2.91
C MET A 55 -3.69 -19.53 4.27
N LYS A 56 -4.99 -19.85 4.34
CA LYS A 56 -5.72 -20.24 5.57
C LYS A 56 -5.43 -21.66 6.09
N ASN A 57 -4.51 -22.41 5.50
CA ASN A 57 -4.23 -23.81 5.87
C ASN A 57 -3.44 -23.95 7.19
N GLN A 58 -3.87 -23.32 8.28
CA GLN A 58 -3.38 -23.61 9.63
C GLN A 58 -4.50 -24.27 10.46
N PRO A 59 -4.24 -25.42 11.11
CA PRO A 59 -5.23 -26.04 11.97
C PRO A 59 -5.54 -25.14 13.18
N GLU A 60 -6.83 -24.85 13.40
CA GLU A 60 -7.36 -24.03 14.52
C GLU A 60 -7.17 -24.67 15.91
N TYR A 61 -6.51 -25.83 15.99
CA TYR A 61 -6.34 -26.60 17.21
C TYR A 61 -4.88 -26.98 17.46
N PHE A 62 -4.32 -26.50 18.57
CA PHE A 62 -3.09 -27.06 19.15
C PHE A 62 -3.44 -27.86 20.40
N LYS A 63 -3.11 -29.16 20.40
CA LYS A 63 -3.33 -30.04 21.56
C LYS A 63 -2.18 -29.86 22.54
N LYS A 64 -2.38 -29.08 23.62
CA LYS A 64 -1.44 -29.02 24.74
C LYS A 64 -1.87 -30.06 25.78
N SER A 65 -1.03 -31.08 25.99
CA SER A 65 -1.07 -32.12 27.04
C SER A 65 -2.41 -32.49 27.71
N GLU A 66 -2.77 -33.76 27.52
CA GLU A 66 -3.69 -34.66 28.22
C GLU A 66 -5.10 -34.26 28.73
N ASN A 67 -5.51 -33.02 29.05
CA ASN A 67 -6.94 -32.83 29.43
C ASN A 67 -7.50 -31.39 29.48
N LYS A 68 -6.85 -30.39 28.86
CA LYS A 68 -7.45 -29.05 28.72
C LYS A 68 -7.28 -28.53 27.29
N ILE A 69 -8.38 -28.50 26.55
CA ILE A 69 -8.50 -27.74 25.30
C ILE A 69 -8.60 -26.28 25.72
N SER A 70 -7.59 -25.45 25.44
CA SER A 70 -7.69 -24.01 25.65
C SER A 70 -7.26 -23.19 24.43
N LYS A 71 -8.19 -22.27 24.11
CA LYS A 71 -8.18 -21.10 23.23
C LYS A 71 -7.97 -21.28 21.72
N TYR A 72 -9.09 -21.06 21.02
CA TYR A 72 -9.21 -20.41 19.71
C TYR A 72 -8.21 -19.24 19.59
N LYS A 73 -7.16 -19.40 18.80
CA LYS A 73 -6.43 -18.28 18.21
C LYS A 73 -7.02 -18.07 16.82
N ASN A 74 -7.48 -16.86 16.50
CA ASN A 74 -7.92 -16.56 15.15
C ASN A 74 -6.74 -16.81 14.18
N PRO A 75 -6.97 -17.46 13.03
CA PRO A 75 -5.91 -17.68 12.07
C PRO A 75 -5.43 -16.33 11.52
N ASN A 76 -4.15 -16.27 11.14
CA ASN A 76 -3.59 -15.10 10.49
C ASN A 76 -4.40 -14.76 9.23
N GLN A 77 -4.68 -13.48 9.03
CA GLN A 77 -5.40 -12.95 7.88
C GLN A 77 -4.40 -12.38 6.89
N TYR A 78 -4.40 -12.92 5.67
CA TYR A 78 -3.58 -12.41 4.58
C TYR A 78 -4.41 -11.41 3.78
N LEU A 79 -4.00 -10.15 3.76
CA LEU A 79 -4.68 -9.11 3.00
C LEU A 79 -3.85 -8.69 1.80
N VAL A 80 -4.57 -8.30 0.76
CA VAL A 80 -4.05 -7.82 -0.50
C VAL A 80 -4.75 -6.49 -0.80
N LEU A 81 -3.99 -5.41 -0.80
CA LEU A 81 -4.47 -4.07 -1.11
C LEU A 81 -4.02 -3.70 -2.52
N SER A 82 -4.94 -3.18 -3.33
CA SER A 82 -4.62 -2.60 -4.63
C SER A 82 -4.50 -1.09 -4.48
N LEU A 83 -3.27 -0.59 -4.58
CA LEU A 83 -2.90 0.81 -4.39
C LEU A 83 -2.65 1.46 -5.76
N LEU A 84 -3.42 2.49 -6.08
CA LEU A 84 -3.30 3.27 -7.31
C LEU A 84 -2.58 4.58 -7.01
N PHE A 85 -1.43 4.79 -7.65
CA PHE A 85 -0.74 6.07 -7.69
C PHE A 85 -1.09 6.76 -8.99
N ALA A 86 -1.82 7.87 -8.94
CA ALA A 86 -2.25 8.62 -10.12
C ALA A 86 -1.66 10.03 -10.11
N SER A 87 -1.14 10.47 -11.25
CA SER A 87 -0.66 11.83 -11.40
C SER A 87 -1.85 12.76 -11.70
N TYR A 88 -2.11 13.68 -10.79
CA TYR A 88 -3.16 14.69 -10.95
C TYR A 88 -2.53 16.04 -11.24
N ASN A 89 -2.73 16.55 -12.45
CA ASN A 89 -2.25 17.86 -12.87
C ASN A 89 -3.44 18.68 -13.38
N LYS A 90 -3.76 19.78 -12.69
CA LYS A 90 -4.76 20.75 -13.17
C LYS A 90 -4.25 21.50 -14.41
N GLU A 91 -2.96 21.82 -14.42
CA GLU A 91 -2.31 22.60 -15.47
C GLU A 91 -1.64 21.67 -16.49
N THR A 92 -2.03 21.78 -17.76
CA THR A 92 -1.55 20.88 -18.82
C THR A 92 -0.03 20.91 -19.00
N TYR A 93 0.62 22.05 -18.76
CA TYR A 93 2.07 22.19 -18.94
C TYR A 93 2.88 21.44 -17.86
N LYS A 94 2.27 21.10 -16.72
CA LYS A 94 2.88 20.33 -15.63
C LYS A 94 2.71 18.82 -15.78
N TYR A 95 2.19 18.38 -16.92
CA TYR A 95 2.01 16.96 -17.21
C TYR A 95 3.32 16.19 -17.06
N LEU A 96 4.42 16.72 -17.57
CA LEU A 96 5.73 16.07 -17.48
C LEU A 96 6.25 15.99 -16.04
N ASP A 97 6.08 17.04 -15.25
CA ASP A 97 6.43 17.04 -13.82
C ASP A 97 5.70 15.91 -13.07
N GLY A 98 4.43 15.69 -13.41
CA GLY A 98 3.65 14.58 -12.86
C GLY A 98 4.14 13.18 -13.27
N ILE A 99 4.68 13.04 -14.49
CA ILE A 99 5.31 11.80 -14.95
C ILE A 99 6.64 11.57 -14.23
N ASP A 100 7.44 12.62 -14.01
CA ASP A 100 8.69 12.54 -13.26
C ASP A 100 8.44 12.11 -11.81
N ASN A 101 7.37 12.63 -11.19
CA ASN A 101 6.92 12.20 -9.86
C ASN A 101 6.53 10.71 -9.85
N LEU A 102 5.76 10.23 -10.83
CA LEU A 102 5.45 8.79 -10.96
C LEU A 102 6.71 7.94 -11.16
N ASN A 103 7.70 8.44 -11.91
CA ASN A 103 8.97 7.76 -12.12
C ASN A 103 9.77 7.63 -10.82
N THR A 104 9.80 8.66 -9.97
CA THR A 104 10.42 8.60 -8.63
C THR A 104 9.82 7.46 -7.79
N ILE A 105 8.48 7.34 -7.78
CA ILE A 105 7.78 6.27 -7.06
C ILE A 105 8.13 4.89 -7.65
N LEU A 106 8.17 4.79 -8.98
CA LEU A 106 8.53 3.55 -9.68
C LEU A 106 9.93 3.09 -9.29
N VAL A 107 10.92 3.99 -9.37
CA VAL A 107 12.32 3.70 -9.04
C VAL A 107 12.44 3.28 -7.57
N PHE A 108 11.73 3.96 -6.66
CA PHE A 108 11.71 3.61 -5.24
C PHE A 108 11.22 2.17 -5.02
N PHE A 109 10.07 1.80 -5.58
CA PHE A 109 9.51 0.45 -5.40
C PHE A 109 10.26 -0.65 -6.17
N GLN A 110 10.99 -0.29 -7.23
CA GLN A 110 11.92 -1.22 -7.90
C GLN A 110 13.13 -1.55 -7.02
N GLN A 111 13.63 -0.57 -6.26
CA GLN A 111 14.74 -0.77 -5.31
C GLN A 111 14.26 -1.47 -4.02
N HIS A 112 13.04 -1.16 -3.58
CA HIS A 112 12.46 -1.66 -2.33
C HIS A 112 11.11 -2.32 -2.58
N ASN A 113 11.10 -3.64 -2.70
CA ASN A 113 9.86 -4.42 -2.88
C ASN A 113 9.34 -5.06 -1.58
N SER A 114 10.15 -5.06 -0.51
CA SER A 114 9.87 -5.71 0.75
C SER A 114 10.13 -4.75 1.90
N PHE A 115 9.11 -4.57 2.72
CA PHE A 115 9.09 -3.70 3.88
C PHE A 115 8.72 -4.50 5.12
N PHE A 116 9.06 -3.96 6.28
CA PHE A 116 8.81 -4.57 7.57
C PHE A 116 8.07 -3.57 8.45
N TYR A 117 6.85 -3.92 8.82
CA TYR A 117 5.98 -3.08 9.63
C TYR A 117 5.96 -3.60 11.06
N LYS A 118 6.18 -2.72 12.03
CA LYS A 118 6.22 -3.09 13.44
C LYS A 118 4.82 -3.20 14.04
N ASP A 119 4.61 -4.19 14.90
CA ASP A 119 3.32 -4.47 15.56
C ASP A 119 2.76 -3.31 16.41
N ASP A 120 3.61 -2.40 16.89
CA ASP A 120 3.24 -1.19 17.67
C ASP A 120 2.70 -0.05 16.77
N ASP A 121 2.59 -0.30 15.46
CA ASP A 121 2.11 0.65 14.46
C ASP A 121 2.90 1.98 14.46
N ARG A 122 4.22 1.94 14.60
CA ARG A 122 5.08 3.15 14.70
C ARG A 122 6.13 3.30 13.62
N GLU A 123 6.56 2.19 13.00
CA GLU A 123 7.61 2.25 11.99
C GLU A 123 7.33 1.23 10.88
N LEU A 124 7.52 1.70 9.64
CA LEU A 124 7.67 0.89 8.44
C LEU A 124 9.10 1.07 7.96
N ILE A 125 9.86 -0.02 7.84
CA ILE A 125 11.28 0.04 7.46
C ILE A 125 11.56 -0.81 6.23
N THR A 126 12.59 -0.42 5.48
CA THR A 126 13.11 -1.19 4.35
C THR A 126 13.84 -2.44 4.81
N LEU A 127 14.01 -3.39 3.90
CA LEU A 127 14.78 -4.63 4.13
C LEU A 127 16.19 -4.37 4.68
N GLU A 128 16.89 -3.35 4.19
CA GLU A 128 18.25 -3.01 4.62
C GLU A 128 18.30 -2.59 6.09
N ASN A 129 17.37 -1.71 6.49
CA ASN A 129 17.25 -1.25 7.88
C ASN A 129 16.79 -2.38 8.81
N PHE A 130 15.96 -3.30 8.30
CA PHE A 130 15.53 -4.47 9.07
C PHE A 130 16.69 -5.40 9.43
N TYR A 131 17.63 -5.64 8.52
CA TYR A 131 18.81 -6.47 8.80
C TYR A 131 19.75 -5.89 9.86
N GLN A 132 19.70 -4.57 10.09
CA GLN A 132 20.50 -3.89 11.12
C GLN A 132 19.90 -3.99 12.52
N LYS A 133 18.62 -4.38 12.67
CA LYS A 133 17.95 -4.51 13.97
C LYS A 133 18.39 -5.77 14.72
N LYS A 134 18.24 -5.76 16.04
CA LYS A 134 18.54 -6.92 16.91
C LYS A 134 17.54 -8.06 16.67
N GLU A 135 17.99 -9.30 16.85
CA GLU A 135 17.15 -10.48 16.60
C GLU A 135 15.85 -10.50 17.42
N SER A 136 15.92 -10.08 18.68
CA SER A 136 14.74 -9.96 19.55
C SER A 136 13.72 -8.91 19.08
N GLU A 137 14.16 -7.90 18.33
CA GLU A 137 13.26 -6.87 17.79
C GLU A 137 12.62 -7.32 16.48
N LYS A 138 13.31 -8.16 15.69
CA LYS A 138 12.82 -8.65 14.39
C LYS A 138 11.52 -9.44 14.51
N GLU A 139 11.30 -10.14 15.62
CA GLU A 139 10.07 -10.90 15.88
C GLU A 139 8.82 -10.02 15.93
N LEU A 140 8.98 -8.71 16.19
CA LEU A 140 7.88 -7.73 16.27
C LEU A 140 7.52 -7.11 14.91
N TYR A 141 8.18 -7.54 13.83
CA TYR A 141 7.95 -7.00 12.49
C TYR A 141 7.22 -8.00 11.61
N GLN A 142 6.23 -7.48 10.90
CA GLN A 142 5.47 -8.19 9.88
C GLN A 142 5.97 -7.78 8.50
N LYS A 143 6.17 -8.77 7.63
CA LYS A 143 6.61 -8.51 6.27
C LYS A 143 5.44 -7.97 5.43
N VAL A 144 5.69 -6.88 4.73
CA VAL A 144 4.80 -6.26 3.74
C VAL A 144 5.54 -6.26 2.40
N THR A 145 4.89 -6.70 1.32
CA THR A 145 5.51 -6.73 -0.01
C THR A 145 4.72 -5.93 -1.01
N MET A 146 5.41 -5.25 -1.92
CA MET A 146 4.85 -4.42 -2.98
C MET A 146 5.21 -5.01 -4.35
N GLU A 147 4.21 -5.17 -5.22
CA GLU A 147 4.35 -5.69 -6.58
C GLU A 147 3.62 -4.78 -7.56
N ILE A 148 4.24 -4.43 -8.69
CA ILE A 148 3.54 -3.70 -9.75
C ILE A 148 2.53 -4.61 -10.46
N VAL A 149 1.35 -4.08 -10.76
CA VAL A 149 0.27 -4.79 -11.47
C VAL A 149 0.11 -4.21 -12.86
N SER A 150 0.28 -5.05 -13.87
CA SER A 150 -0.04 -4.69 -15.26
C SER A 150 -1.48 -5.07 -15.58
N LEU A 151 -2.32 -4.05 -15.84
CA LEU A 151 -3.70 -4.25 -16.29
C LEU A 151 -3.75 -4.37 -17.82
N SER A 152 -4.68 -5.18 -18.32
CA SER A 152 -5.07 -5.12 -19.74
C SER A 152 -5.80 -3.80 -20.05
N THR A 153 -5.86 -3.41 -21.33
CA THR A 153 -6.57 -2.20 -21.76
C THR A 153 -8.04 -2.22 -21.35
N GLU A 154 -8.70 -3.38 -21.38
CA GLU A 154 -10.09 -3.54 -20.95
C GLU A 154 -10.24 -3.31 -19.44
N GLN A 155 -9.41 -3.95 -18.62
CA GLN A 155 -9.43 -3.78 -17.16
C GLN A 155 -9.10 -2.34 -16.75
N LEU A 156 -8.13 -1.72 -17.44
CA LEU A 156 -7.78 -0.31 -17.22
C LEU A 156 -8.97 0.60 -17.52
N TYR A 157 -9.65 0.38 -18.64
CA TYR A 157 -10.85 1.12 -19.01
C TYR A 157 -11.98 0.92 -17.99
N GLN A 158 -12.26 -0.32 -17.58
CA GLN A 158 -13.28 -0.63 -16.57
C GLN A 158 -12.97 0.06 -15.24
N MET A 159 -11.73 -0.03 -14.76
CA MET A 159 -11.30 0.62 -13.52
C MET A 159 -11.54 2.13 -13.57
N TRP A 160 -11.06 2.82 -14.62
CA TRP A 160 -11.24 4.27 -14.76
C TRP A 160 -12.69 4.68 -15.02
N SER A 161 -13.48 3.83 -15.67
CA SER A 161 -14.92 4.04 -15.83
C SER A 161 -15.65 4.03 -14.49
N CYS A 162 -15.25 3.17 -13.55
CA CYS A 162 -15.82 3.13 -12.20
C CYS A 162 -15.37 4.32 -11.33
N LEU A 163 -14.17 4.86 -11.58
CA LEU A 163 -13.56 5.93 -10.79
C LEU A 163 -13.95 7.37 -11.23
N GLY A 164 -14.88 7.53 -12.18
CA GLY A 164 -15.36 8.87 -12.56
C GLY A 164 -14.90 9.39 -13.92
N SER A 165 -14.48 8.50 -14.83
CA SER A 165 -14.36 8.74 -16.28
C SER A 165 -13.27 9.68 -16.81
N LYS A 166 -12.42 10.27 -15.96
CA LYS A 166 -11.23 11.00 -16.41
C LYS A 166 -9.98 10.13 -16.24
N TYR A 167 -9.46 9.63 -17.34
CA TYR A 167 -8.21 8.89 -17.34
C TYR A 167 -7.04 9.81 -16.94
N MET A 168 -6.23 9.36 -15.98
CA MET A 168 -4.97 10.01 -15.61
C MET A 168 -3.83 9.00 -15.74
N PRO A 169 -2.59 9.46 -16.01
CA PRO A 169 -1.43 8.58 -15.92
C PRO A 169 -1.34 7.99 -14.51
N SER A 170 -1.23 6.66 -14.42
CA SER A 170 -1.22 5.98 -13.13
C SER A 170 -0.44 4.66 -13.15
N MET A 171 -0.03 4.23 -11.94
CA MET A 171 0.59 2.95 -11.68
C MET A 171 -0.19 2.22 -10.59
N LEU A 172 -0.52 0.95 -10.83
CA LEU A 172 -1.20 0.10 -9.86
C LEU A 172 -0.18 -0.82 -9.18
N PHE A 173 -0.20 -0.81 -7.85
CA PHE A 173 0.60 -1.70 -7.01
C PHE A 173 -0.30 -2.61 -6.18
N LYS A 174 0.19 -3.81 -5.94
CA LYS A 174 -0.40 -4.81 -5.06
C LYS A 174 0.45 -4.90 -3.81
N MET A 175 -0.12 -4.47 -2.68
CA MET A 175 0.49 -4.61 -1.36
C MET A 175 -0.05 -5.87 -0.69
N ARG A 176 0.85 -6.78 -0.30
CA ARG A 176 0.49 -8.00 0.44
C ARG A 176 1.00 -7.90 1.86
N LEU A 177 0.15 -8.26 2.81
CA LEU A 177 0.46 -8.20 4.23
C LEU A 177 -0.19 -9.37 4.98
N CYS A 178 0.42 -9.75 6.10
CA CYS A 178 -0.07 -10.80 6.98
C CYS A 178 -0.40 -10.19 8.34
N MET A 179 -1.69 -10.15 8.68
CA MET A 179 -2.18 -9.70 9.97
C MET A 179 -2.37 -10.90 10.90
N ILE A 180 -1.96 -10.77 12.16
CA ILE A 180 -2.07 -11.79 13.24
C ILE A 180 -3.26 -11.46 14.14
#